data_AF-W2GHF8-F1
#
_entry.id   AF-W2GHF8-F1
#
_cell.length_a   1.000
_cell.length_b   1.000
_cell.length_c   1.000
_cell.angle_alpha   90.00
_cell.angle_beta   90.00
_cell.angle_gamma   90.00
#
_symmetry.space_group_name_H-M   'P 1'
#
loop_
_entity.id
_entity.type
_entity.pdbx_description
1 polymer ?
#
loop_
_entity_poly.entity_id
_entity_poly.type
_entity_poly.pdbx_seq_one_letter_code
_entity_poly.pdbx_strand_id
1 'polypeptide(L)'
;MASATIDRRGAMLAKGVLVTVHDLYGGALPLRLLETYLHMVCSFDVQPYRFQPRTQDLTTSGRELAEFLRSQKPHTTDEAVNFVTHGYGALVLREAFRSVDWNYTKSKIVMLAPPNRGIRYHK
;
A
#
# COMPACT_ATOMS: atom_id res chain seq x y z
N MET A 1 -8.36 18.96 4.87
CA MET A 1 -7.39 19.93 4.29
C MET A 1 -6.22 19.14 3.75
N ALA A 2 -5.96 19.21 2.43
CA ALA A 2 -4.84 18.52 1.81
C ALA A 2 -3.51 19.10 2.32
N SER A 3 -2.68 18.29 2.95
CA SER A 3 -1.34 18.69 3.38
C SER A 3 -0.37 18.42 2.22
N ALA A 4 0.28 19.45 1.71
CA ALA A 4 1.35 19.29 0.73
C ALA A 4 2.69 19.43 1.45
N THR A 5 3.66 18.56 1.15
CA THR A 5 5.03 18.70 1.64
C THR A 5 5.99 18.72 0.47
N ILE A 6 6.90 19.68 0.51
CA ILE A 6 7.88 19.90 -0.54
C ILE A 6 9.06 18.95 -0.26
N ASP A 7 9.35 18.05 -1.20
CA ASP A 7 10.57 17.24 -1.18
C ASP A 7 11.82 18.15 -1.27
N ARG A 8 12.98 17.68 -0.80
CA ARG A 8 14.29 18.34 -0.94
C ARG A 8 14.65 18.72 -2.39
N ARG A 9 13.92 18.19 -3.38
CA ARG A 9 14.05 18.52 -4.82
C ARG A 9 13.00 19.52 -5.33
N GLY A 10 12.20 20.15 -4.45
CA GLY A 10 11.17 21.13 -4.83
C GLY A 10 9.88 20.51 -5.37
N ALA A 11 9.75 19.18 -5.42
CA ALA A 11 8.53 18.52 -5.86
C ALA A 11 7.46 18.57 -4.75
N MET A 12 6.29 19.13 -5.07
CA MET A 12 5.13 19.11 -4.21
C MET A 12 4.60 17.67 -4.12
N LEU A 13 4.83 17.00 -3.00
CA LEU A 13 4.18 15.72 -2.71
C LEU A 13 2.84 16.03 -2.08
N ALA A 14 1.76 15.75 -2.79
CA ALA A 14 0.46 15.61 -2.16
C ALA A 14 0.60 14.51 -1.10
N LYS A 15 0.51 14.87 0.19
CA LYS A 15 0.42 13.89 1.28
C LYS A 15 -1.01 13.35 1.31
N GLY A 16 -1.41 12.65 0.24
CA GLY A 16 -2.63 11.86 0.29
C GLY A 16 -2.42 10.58 1.10
N VAL A 17 -3.41 9.70 1.05
CA VAL A 17 -3.47 8.46 1.84
C VAL A 17 -2.27 7.56 1.54
N LEU A 18 -1.66 7.00 2.59
CA LEU A 18 -0.62 5.99 2.50
C LEU A 18 -1.14 4.63 2.95
N VAL A 19 -1.41 3.74 2.00
CA VAL A 19 -1.87 2.38 2.28
C VAL A 19 -0.69 1.46 2.53
N THR A 20 -0.72 0.71 3.63
CA THR A 20 0.30 -0.32 3.91
C THR A 20 -0.28 -1.73 3.81
N VAL A 21 0.45 -2.64 3.16
CA VAL A 21 0.01 -4.03 2.96
C VAL A 21 1.11 -4.98 3.44
N HIS A 22 0.79 -5.82 4.42
CA HIS A 22 1.76 -6.66 5.10
C HIS A 22 2.06 -8.00 4.38
N ASP A 23 2.99 -8.78 4.92
CA ASP A 23 3.41 -10.07 4.37
C ASP A 23 2.56 -11.24 4.91
N LEU A 24 2.72 -12.44 4.32
CA LEU A 24 2.19 -13.72 4.81
C LEU A 24 2.65 -14.00 6.25
N TYR A 25 3.95 -13.87 6.50
CA TYR A 25 4.57 -14.30 7.75
C TYR A 25 4.74 -13.12 8.72
N GLY A 26 4.39 -13.34 9.98
CA GLY A 26 4.38 -12.29 11.01
C GLY A 26 3.23 -11.28 10.89
N GLY A 27 2.39 -11.40 9.85
CA GLY A 27 1.25 -10.52 9.61
C GLY A 27 1.67 -9.06 9.59
N ALA A 28 0.94 -8.22 10.32
CA ALA A 28 1.20 -6.77 10.41
C ALA A 28 2.45 -6.37 11.21
N LEU A 29 3.01 -7.27 12.03
CA LEU A 29 4.05 -6.91 13.00
C LEU A 29 5.30 -6.28 12.35
N PRO A 30 5.85 -6.81 11.23
CA PRO A 30 7.03 -6.23 10.60
C PRO A 30 6.82 -4.80 10.10
N LEU A 31 5.60 -4.45 9.69
CA LEU A 31 5.29 -3.10 9.21
C LEU A 31 4.93 -2.11 10.31
N ARG A 32 4.57 -2.56 11.52
CA ARG A 32 4.11 -1.66 12.59
C ARG A 32 5.11 -0.55 12.92
N LEU A 33 6.41 -0.87 13.03
CA LEU A 33 7.43 0.14 13.35
C LEU A 33 7.52 1.22 12.25
N LEU A 34 7.45 0.79 10.99
CA LEU A 34 7.45 1.69 9.84
C LEU A 34 6.19 2.54 9.81
N GLU A 35 5.02 1.94 10.03
CA GLU A 35 3.73 2.64 10.08
C GLU A 35 3.71 3.70 11.18
N THR A 36 4.19 3.37 12.39
CA THR A 36 4.29 4.33 13.50
C THR A 36 5.22 5.49 13.15
N TYR A 37 6.39 5.22 12.56
CA TYR A 37 7.32 6.26 12.13
C TYR A 37 6.69 7.17 11.06
N LEU A 38 6.09 6.59 10.03
CA LEU A 38 5.48 7.35 8.94
C LEU A 38 4.30 8.20 9.42
N HIS A 39 3.52 7.69 10.36
CA HIS A 39 2.41 8.43 10.94
C HIS A 39 2.90 9.53 11.90
N MET A 40 3.67 9.17 12.92
CA MET A 40 4.02 10.08 14.02
C MET A 40 5.12 11.08 13.64
N VAL A 41 6.11 10.67 12.84
CA VAL A 41 7.28 11.49 12.53
C VAL A 41 7.16 12.16 11.17
N CYS A 42 6.65 11.45 10.16
CA CYS A 42 6.52 12.00 8.81
C CYS A 42 5.16 12.63 8.51
N SER A 43 4.18 12.46 9.42
CA SER A 43 2.81 12.98 9.28
C SER A 43 2.10 12.49 8.02
N PHE A 44 2.27 11.21 7.67
CA PHE A 44 1.43 10.56 6.67
C PHE A 44 0.09 10.12 7.29
N ASP A 45 -0.98 10.21 6.50
CA ASP A 45 -2.24 9.51 6.77
C ASP A 45 -2.07 8.03 6.41
N VAL A 46 -1.63 7.24 7.39
CA VAL A 46 -1.34 5.82 7.21
C VAL A 46 -2.61 5.02 7.40
N GLN A 47 -3.01 4.29 6.35
CA GLN A 47 -4.19 3.42 6.34
C GLN A 47 -3.75 1.96 6.15
N PRO A 48 -3.58 1.19 7.24
CA PRO A 48 -3.08 -0.15 7.13
C PRO A 48 -4.16 -1.13 6.68
N TYR A 49 -3.91 -1.86 5.59
CA TYR A 49 -4.77 -2.96 5.16
C TYR A 49 -4.25 -4.30 5.71
N ARG A 50 -5.16 -5.07 6.31
CA ARG A 50 -4.88 -6.35 6.98
C ARG A 50 -5.70 -7.46 6.36
N PHE A 51 -5.05 -8.36 5.65
CA PHE A 51 -5.67 -9.59 5.15
C PHE A 51 -5.34 -10.76 6.05
N GLN A 52 -6.03 -11.89 5.84
CA GLN A 52 -5.86 -13.11 6.63
C GLN A 52 -5.12 -14.18 5.81
N PRO A 53 -3.76 -14.18 5.81
CA PRO A 53 -2.96 -15.04 4.93
C PRO A 53 -3.13 -16.55 5.14
N ARG A 54 -3.74 -16.98 6.26
CA ARG A 54 -3.96 -18.40 6.58
C ARG A 54 -5.32 -18.92 6.11
N THR A 55 -6.26 -18.03 5.83
CA THR A 55 -7.66 -18.37 5.54
C THR A 55 -8.13 -17.81 4.20
N GLN A 56 -7.41 -16.84 3.64
CA GLN A 56 -7.70 -16.22 2.35
C GLN A 56 -6.64 -16.57 1.32
N ASP A 57 -7.08 -16.86 0.09
CA ASP A 57 -6.20 -16.97 -1.06
C ASP A 57 -5.88 -15.59 -1.66
N LEU A 58 -4.96 -15.56 -2.63
CA LEU A 58 -4.55 -14.31 -3.30
C LEU A 58 -5.74 -13.55 -3.90
N THR A 59 -6.65 -14.28 -4.55
CA THR A 59 -7.82 -13.72 -5.23
C THR A 59 -8.76 -13.05 -4.23
N THR A 60 -9.04 -13.70 -3.10
CA THR A 60 -9.92 -13.17 -2.05
C THR A 60 -9.31 -11.94 -1.40
N SER A 61 -8.04 -12.01 -0.96
CA SER A 61 -7.36 -10.86 -0.37
C SER A 61 -7.22 -9.71 -1.36
N GLY A 62 -6.98 -10.00 -2.65
CA GLY A 62 -6.91 -9.00 -3.72
C GLY A 62 -8.26 -8.30 -3.97
N ARG A 63 -9.36 -9.06 -3.97
CA ARG A 63 -10.73 -8.52 -4.12
C ARG A 63 -11.10 -7.60 -2.96
N GLU A 64 -10.88 -8.04 -1.72
CA GLU A 64 -11.17 -7.24 -0.54
C GLU A 64 -10.30 -5.97 -0.48
N LEU A 65 -9.03 -6.07 -0.85
CA LEU A 65 -8.18 -4.88 -0.99
C LEU A 65 -8.72 -3.96 -2.10
N ALA A 66 -9.17 -4.49 -3.24
CA ALA A 66 -9.76 -3.66 -4.29
C ALA A 66 -11.00 -2.89 -3.82
N GLU A 67 -11.87 -3.52 -3.02
CA GLU A 67 -13.02 -2.86 -2.40
C GLU A 67 -12.57 -1.74 -1.44
N PHE A 68 -11.58 -2.02 -0.59
CA PHE A 68 -10.96 -1.01 0.27
C PHE A 68 -10.43 0.16 -0.56
N LEU A 69 -9.65 -0.10 -1.61
CA LEU A 69 -9.06 0.95 -2.45
C LEU A 69 -10.10 1.78 -3.20
N ARG A 70 -11.22 1.21 -3.63
CA ARG A 70 -12.32 1.98 -4.24
C ARG A 70 -12.93 2.98 -3.25
N SER A 71 -13.02 2.62 -1.96
CA SER A 71 -13.50 3.55 -0.93
C SER A 71 -12.51 4.68 -0.60
N GLN A 72 -11.21 4.44 -0.85
CA GLN A 72 -10.13 5.39 -0.58
C GLN A 72 -9.73 6.22 -1.80
N LYS A 73 -10.22 5.88 -3.00
CA LYS A 73 -9.82 6.56 -4.23
C LYS A 73 -10.36 7.99 -4.20
N PRO A 74 -9.48 9.02 -4.27
CA PRO A 74 -9.92 10.39 -4.26
C PRO A 74 -10.72 10.72 -5.54
N HIS A 75 -11.71 11.59 -5.38
CA HIS A 75 -12.55 12.06 -6.47
C HIS A 75 -11.89 13.20 -7.28
N THR A 76 -10.73 13.68 -6.80
CA THR A 76 -9.99 14.80 -7.38
C THR A 76 -8.55 14.37 -7.75
N THR A 77 -7.95 15.06 -8.70
CA THR A 77 -6.60 14.75 -9.23
C THR A 77 -5.46 15.22 -8.32
N ASP A 78 -5.76 16.03 -7.31
CA ASP A 78 -4.77 16.65 -6.41
C ASP A 78 -4.42 15.79 -5.19
N GLU A 79 -5.16 14.70 -4.98
CA GLU A 79 -4.91 13.75 -3.90
C GLU A 79 -4.26 12.47 -4.46
N ALA A 80 -3.23 11.98 -3.76
CA ALA A 80 -2.45 10.82 -4.16
C ALA A 80 -2.66 9.67 -3.18
N VAL A 81 -3.03 8.48 -3.67
CA VAL A 81 -2.98 7.25 -2.85
C VAL A 81 -1.63 6.59 -3.09
N ASN A 82 -0.80 6.53 -2.06
CA ASN A 82 0.52 5.91 -2.12
C ASN A 82 0.52 4.58 -1.37
N PHE A 83 1.48 3.71 -1.68
CA PHE A 83 1.50 2.34 -1.19
C PHE A 83 2.86 1.95 -0.64
N VAL A 84 2.88 1.27 0.50
CA VAL A 84 4.03 0.50 0.97
C VAL A 84 3.61 -0.95 1.17
N THR A 85 4.29 -1.88 0.51
CA THR A 85 4.00 -3.31 0.67
C THR A 85 5.21 -4.04 1.25
N HIS A 86 4.97 -5.09 2.01
CA HIS A 86 6.01 -6.03 2.45
C HIS A 86 5.72 -7.44 1.97
N GLY A 87 6.73 -8.11 1.42
CA GLY A 87 6.65 -9.52 0.99
C GLY A 87 5.44 -9.79 0.08
N TYR A 88 4.65 -10.79 0.46
CA TYR A 88 3.44 -11.22 -0.23
C TYR A 88 2.37 -10.14 -0.39
N GLY A 89 2.37 -9.10 0.46
CA GLY A 89 1.47 -7.96 0.32
C GLY A 89 1.62 -7.25 -1.03
N ALA A 90 2.80 -7.33 -1.66
CA ALA A 90 3.01 -6.81 -3.01
C ALA A 90 2.19 -7.57 -4.06
N LEU A 91 2.03 -8.88 -3.90
CA LEU A 91 1.21 -9.69 -4.80
C LEU A 91 -0.28 -9.41 -4.59
N VAL A 92 -0.72 -9.26 -3.33
CA VAL A 92 -2.10 -8.88 -2.99
C VAL A 92 -2.45 -7.52 -3.59
N LEU A 93 -1.56 -6.52 -3.46
CA LEU A 93 -1.74 -5.21 -4.09
C LEU A 93 -1.82 -5.33 -5.62
N ARG A 94 -0.92 -6.11 -6.23
CA ARG A 94 -0.93 -6.34 -7.68
C ARG A 94 -2.24 -6.96 -8.15
N GLU A 95 -2.79 -7.89 -7.39
CA GLU A 95 -4.08 -8.51 -7.70
C GLU A 95 -5.23 -7.49 -7.61
N ALA A 96 -5.26 -6.69 -6.53
CA ALA A 96 -6.25 -5.62 -6.37
C ALA A 96 -6.22 -4.62 -7.53
N PHE A 97 -5.02 -4.27 -7.99
CA PHE A 97 -4.82 -3.32 -9.09
C PHE A 97 -5.39 -3.79 -10.43
N ARG A 98 -5.59 -5.10 -10.62
CA ARG A 98 -6.27 -5.62 -11.82
C ARG A 98 -7.75 -5.21 -11.89
N SER A 99 -8.34 -4.90 -10.73
CA SER A 99 -9.79 -4.68 -10.56
C SER A 99 -10.15 -3.23 -10.23
N VAL A 100 -9.16 -2.34 -10.11
CA VAL A 100 -9.36 -0.92 -9.80
C VAL A 100 -8.79 -0.11 -10.95
N ASP A 101 -9.58 0.82 -11.48
CA ASP A 101 -9.09 1.78 -12.48
C ASP A 101 -8.22 2.84 -11.79
N TRP A 102 -6.94 2.90 -12.14
CA TRP A 102 -5.97 3.87 -11.64
C TRP A 102 -5.71 5.02 -12.61
N ASN A 103 -6.44 5.07 -13.73
CA ASN A 103 -6.32 6.17 -14.68
C ASN A 103 -6.49 7.51 -13.96
N TYR A 104 -5.59 8.44 -14.28
CA TYR A 104 -5.58 9.82 -13.77
C TYR A 104 -5.30 9.98 -12.26
N THR A 105 -5.03 8.89 -11.51
CA THR A 105 -4.58 8.97 -10.11
C THR A 105 -3.06 8.94 -10.04
N LYS A 106 -2.45 9.97 -9.45
CA LYS A 106 -1.00 9.98 -9.21
C LYS A 106 -0.69 9.15 -7.96
N SER A 107 -0.05 8.00 -8.15
CA SER A 107 0.27 7.06 -7.08
C SER A 107 1.73 6.62 -7.14
N LYS A 108 2.33 6.39 -5.97
CA LYS A 108 3.65 5.76 -5.83
C LYS A 108 3.52 4.45 -5.07
N ILE A 109 4.33 3.46 -5.45
CA ILE A 109 4.38 2.16 -4.80
C ILE A 109 5.83 1.90 -4.37
N VAL A 110 6.02 1.63 -3.08
CA VAL A 110 7.28 1.13 -2.52
C VAL A 110 7.07 -0.32 -2.10
N MET A 111 7.86 -1.22 -2.67
CA MET A 111 7.76 -2.64 -2.37
C MET A 111 9.00 -3.10 -1.60
N LEU A 112 8.79 -3.65 -0.41
CA LEU A 112 9.83 -4.17 0.47
C LEU A 112 9.86 -5.70 0.32
N ALA A 113 10.97 -6.23 -0.20
CA ALA A 113 11.19 -7.66 -0.46
C ALA A 113 10.04 -8.37 -1.22
N PRO A 114 9.49 -7.81 -2.32
CA PRO A 114 8.37 -8.43 -3.02
C PRO A 114 8.80 -9.69 -3.80
N PRO A 115 8.07 -10.81 -3.69
CA PRO A 115 8.31 -12.00 -4.52
C PRO A 115 7.65 -11.87 -5.90
N ASN A 116 7.90 -10.76 -6.62
CA ASN A 116 7.22 -10.42 -7.88
C ASN A 116 7.39 -11.50 -8.97
N ARG A 117 8.46 -12.28 -8.88
CA ARG A 117 8.82 -13.39 -9.79
C ARG A 117 8.77 -14.76 -9.11
N GLY A 118 8.03 -14.86 -8.00
CA GLY A 118 8.00 -16.05 -7.15
C GLY A 118 9.16 -16.11 -6.15
N ILE A 119 9.19 -17.21 -5.40
CA ILE A 119 10.21 -17.52 -4.40
C ILE A 119 10.78 -18.90 -4.70
N ARG A 120 12.06 -19.11 -4.37
CA ARG A 120 12.72 -20.41 -4.44
C ARG A 120 13.26 -20.77 -3.06
N TYR A 121 12.78 -21.86 -2.50
CA TYR A 121 13.39 -22.45 -1.32
C TYR A 121 14.59 -23.27 -1.76
N HIS A 122 15.77 -22.93 -1.22
CA HIS A 122 16.92 -23.82 -1.30
C HIS A 122 16.74 -24.90 -0.22
N LYS A 123 16.83 -26.16 -0.65
CA LYS A 123 16.90 -27.31 0.26
C LYS A 123 18.30 -27.43 0.82
#